data_AF-A0A819TMT8-F1
#
_entry.id   AF-A0A819TMT8-F1
#
_cell.length_a   1.000
_cell.length_b   1.000
_cell.length_c   1.000
_cell.angle_alpha   90.00
_cell.angle_beta   90.00
_cell.angle_gamma   90.00
#
_symmetry.space_group_name_H-M   'P 1'
#
loop_
_entity.id
_entity.type
_entity.pdbx_description
1 polymer ?
#
loop_
_entity_poly.entity_id
_entity_poly.type
_entity_poly.pdbx_seq_one_letter_code
_entity_poly.pdbx_strand_id
1 'polypeptide(L)' 'MTTLKEENSDLYAKQFSRFVKAGIESSSFEALYKAAHAAIRADPSPSPKKEKKANAAKPKR' A
#
# COMPACT_ATOMS: atom_id res chain seq x y z
N MET A 1 -1.73 12.47 5.49
CA MET A 1 -2.96 11.80 5.00
C MET A 1 -4.18 12.66 5.30
N THR A 2 -4.36 13.05 6.56
CA THR A 2 -5.47 13.90 7.05
C THR A 2 -5.47 15.29 6.42
N THR A 3 -4.33 15.99 6.46
CA THR A 3 -4.17 17.34 5.89
C THR A 3 -4.55 17.42 4.42
N LEU A 4 -4.02 16.51 3.59
CA LEU A 4 -4.30 16.49 2.16
C LEU A 4 -5.75 16.10 1.83
N LYS A 5 -6.42 15.32 2.69
CA LYS A 5 -7.83 14.92 2.53
C LYS A 5 -8.76 16.13 2.71
N GLU A 6 -8.41 17.02 3.63
CA GLU A 6 -9.18 18.23 3.98
C GLU A 6 -8.90 19.38 3.02
N GLU A 7 -7.64 19.59 2.62
CA GLU A 7 -7.26 20.70 1.74
C GLU A 7 -7.48 20.41 0.25
N ASN A 8 -7.33 19.16 -0.19
CA ASN A 8 -7.36 18.85 -1.63
C ASN A 8 -7.70 17.38 -1.92
N SER A 9 -9.00 17.08 -1.97
CA SER A 9 -9.54 15.75 -2.22
C SER A 9 -9.08 15.14 -3.57
N ASP A 10 -8.85 15.96 -4.60
CA ASP A 10 -8.34 15.51 -5.90
C ASP A 10 -6.89 15.01 -5.84
N LEU A 11 -6.01 15.73 -5.12
CA LEU A 11 -4.64 15.27 -4.90
C LEU A 11 -4.60 14.05 -3.99
N TYR A 12 -5.49 14.00 -3.00
CA TYR A 12 -5.64 12.84 -2.13
C TYR A 12 -6.05 11.60 -2.93
N ALA A 13 -7.04 11.70 -3.80
CA ALA A 13 -7.47 10.60 -4.66
C ALA A 13 -6.34 10.14 -5.60
N LYS A 14 -5.56 11.07 -6.18
CA LYS A 14 -4.42 10.74 -7.05
C LYS A 14 -3.31 10.01 -6.29
N GLN A 15 -2.83 10.58 -5.19
CA GLN A 15 -1.69 10.06 -4.43
C GLN A 15 -2.05 8.78 -3.66
N PHE A 16 -3.28 8.69 -3.15
CA PHE A 16 -3.70 7.63 -2.24
C PHE A 16 -4.76 6.69 -2.81
N SER A 17 -4.96 6.70 -4.12
CA SER A 17 -5.89 5.81 -4.84
C SER A 17 -5.83 4.34 -4.41
N ARG A 18 -4.63 3.81 -4.16
CA ARG A 18 -4.43 2.43 -3.70
C ARG A 18 -4.86 2.21 -2.26
N PHE A 19 -4.59 3.18 -1.38
CA PHE A 19 -5.00 3.12 0.02
C PHE A 19 -6.51 3.24 0.15
N VAL A 20 -7.13 4.12 -0.63
CA VAL A 20 -8.59 4.25 -0.72
C VAL A 20 -9.22 2.95 -1.20
N LYS A 21 -8.67 2.32 -2.26
CA LYS A 21 -9.14 1.00 -2.74
C LYS A 21 -8.97 -0.12 -1.72
N ALA A 22 -7.95 -0.04 -0.87
CA ALA A 22 -7.69 -1.00 0.19
C ALA A 22 -8.44 -0.69 1.50
N GLY A 23 -9.19 0.41 1.57
CA GLY A 23 -9.89 0.84 2.78
C GLY A 23 -8.95 1.27 3.92
N ILE A 24 -7.72 1.67 3.60
CA ILE A 24 -6.70 2.06 4.59
C ILE A 24 -6.83 3.56 4.87
N GLU A 25 -7.15 3.91 6.10
CA GLU A 25 -7.21 5.29 6.59
C GLU A 25 -6.01 5.65 7.46
N SER A 26 -5.76 6.94 7.68
CA SER A 26 -4.65 7.47 8.49
C SER A 26 -4.53 6.82 9.88
N SER A 27 -5.65 6.51 10.53
CA SER A 27 -5.72 5.87 11.84
C SER A 27 -5.25 4.40 11.83
N SER A 28 -5.43 3.71 10.71
CA SER A 28 -5.08 2.28 10.57
C SER A 28 -3.59 2.01 10.33
N PHE A 29 -2.82 3.04 9.93
CA PHE A 29 -1.39 2.87 9.62
C PHE A 29 -0.57 2.42 10.82
N GLU A 30 -0.85 2.94 12.01
CA GLU A 30 -0.12 2.55 13.22
C GLU A 30 -0.29 1.06 13.53
N ALA A 31 -1.53 0.56 13.46
CA ALA A 31 -1.82 -0.86 13.65
C ALA A 31 -1.17 -1.73 12.57
N LEU A 32 -1.22 -1.30 11.30
CA LEU A 32 -0.61 -2.00 10.17
C LEU A 32 0.92 -2.15 10.35
N TYR A 33 1.62 -1.08 10.72
CA TYR A 33 3.06 -1.13 10.94
C TYR A 33 3.43 -1.95 12.17
N LYS A 34 2.69 -1.87 13.28
CA LYS A 34 2.91 -2.72 14.46
C LYS A 34 2.78 -4.20 14.11
N ALA A 35 1.75 -4.58 13.37
CA ALA A 35 1.55 -5.95 12.91
C ALA A 35 2.67 -6.40 11.95
N ALA A 36 3.09 -5.54 11.01
CA ALA A 36 4.19 -5.84 10.11
C ALA A 36 5.52 -6.05 10.86
N HIS A 37 5.84 -5.21 11.84
CA HIS A 37 7.04 -5.38 12.67
C HIS A 37 6.99 -6.66 13.50
N ALA A 38 5.82 -7.04 14.04
CA ALA A 38 5.66 -8.30 14.75
C ALA A 38 5.88 -9.50 13.82
N ALA A 39 5.32 -9.46 12.62
CA ALA A 39 5.48 -10.52 11.61
C ALA A 39 6.95 -10.69 11.17
N ILE A 40 7.65 -9.58 10.88
CA ILE A 40 9.06 -9.62 10.47
C ILE A 40 9.97 -10.15 11.60
N ARG A 41 9.67 -9.82 12.86
CA ARG A 41 10.44 -10.35 14.01
C ARG A 41 10.19 -11.84 14.22
N ALA A 42 8.97 -12.30 13.98
CA ALA A 42 8.61 -13.71 14.12
C ALA A 42 9.25 -14.57 13.02
N ASP A 43 9.24 -14.09 11.78
CA ASP A 43 9.90 -14.75 10.65
C ASP A 43 10.65 -13.72 9.79
N PRO A 44 11.98 -13.57 10.02
CA PRO A 44 12.80 -12.64 9.23
C PRO A 44 13.20 -13.23 7.87
N SER A 45 12.80 -14.47 7.54
CA SER A 45 13.21 -15.10 6.30
C SER A 45 12.51 -14.46 5.09
N PRO A 46 13.22 -14.33 3.95
CA PRO A 46 12.61 -13.80 2.74
C PRO A 46 11.57 -14.79 2.22
N SER A 47 10.34 -14.32 2.06
CA SER A 47 9.29 -15.15 1.45
C SER A 47 9.65 -15.49 -0.01
N PRO A 48 9.28 -16.71 -0.46
CA PRO A 48 9.55 -17.14 -1.83
C PRO A 48 8.88 -16.19 -2.83
N LYS A 49 9.60 -15.87 -3.93
CA LYS A 49 9.07 -15.00 -4.98
C LYS A 49 7.77 -15.58 -5.51
N LYS A 50 6.66 -14.87 -5.32
CA LYS A 50 5.44 -15.14 -6.09
C LYS A 50 5.73 -14.89 -7.56
N GLU A 51 5.52 -15.91 -8.39
CA GLU A 51 5.55 -15.79 -9.83
C GLU A 51 4.55 -14.69 -10.25
N LYS A 52 5.07 -13.61 -10.84
CA LYS A 52 4.22 -12.55 -11.37
C LYS A 52 3.45 -13.14 -12.54
N LYS A 53 2.12 -13.22 -12.44
CA LYS A 53 1.27 -13.44 -13.61
C LYS A 53 1.55 -12.30 -14.59
N ALA A 54 2.24 -12.61 -15.69
CA ALA A 54 2.59 -11.67 -16.73
C ALA A 54 1.31 -11.23 -17.46
N ASN A 55 0.59 -10.26 -16.91
CA ASN A 55 -0.49 -9.60 -17.62
C ASN A 55 0.13 -8.59 -18.61
N ALA A 56 0.12 -8.99 -19.87
CA ALA A 56 0.24 -8.19 -21.09
C ALA A 56 1.38 -7.17 -21.13
N ALA A 57 2.46 -7.56 -21.79
CA ALA A 57 3.43 -6.66 -22.41
C ALA A 57 2.69 -5.63 -23.28
N LYS A 58 2.51 -4.40 -22.78
CA LYS A 58 2.22 -3.24 -23.63
C LYS A 58 3.52 -2.87 -24.35
N PRO A 59 3.54 -2.79 -25.69
CA PRO A 59 4.77 -2.51 -26.44
C PRO A 59 5.29 -1.12 -26.06
N LYS A 60 6.59 -1.05 -25.74
CA LYS A 60 7.32 0.22 -25.58
C LYS A 60 7.32 0.91 -26.96
N ARG A 61 6.68 2.06 -27.06
CA ARG A 61 6.91 3.05 -28.13
C ARG A 61 8.11 3.90 -27.75
#